data_AF-A0A1M5KP13-F1
#
_entry.id   AF-A0A1M5KP13-F1
#
_cell.length_a   1.000
_cell.length_b   1.000
_cell.length_c   1.000
_cell.angle_alpha   90.00
_cell.angle_beta   90.00
_cell.angle_gamma   90.00
#
_symmetry.space_group_name_H-M   'P 1'
#
loop_
_entity.id
_entity.type
_entity.pdbx_description
1 polymer ?
#
loop_
_entity_poly.entity_id
_entity_poly.type
_entity_poly.pdbx_seq_one_letter_code
_entity_poly.pdbx_strand_id
1 'polypeptide(L)'
;MKKIGLLLSAFYCSLLFAQKEELYNEVYFPIKYVLKNSPDTIKTKVLNTGFYTNEEFSPATYIKRMTILDPSGKKMKVYENDIQYMEITDLKKVKRKFIDGKTALSKDVGLLQVMFSGKKVSWYKKSIYSGPIYTYKTNDTEYLMFHKEKNITELHLKMPGTVAILKEKFYGYPDILSLLDTLFEEKDLLKILQLYDRK
;
A
#
# COMPACT_ATOMS: atom_id res chain seq x y z
N MET A 1 39.01 50.95 6.41
CA MET A 1 38.22 50.10 5.47
C MET A 1 38.28 48.59 5.76
N LYS A 2 39.26 48.05 6.50
CA LYS A 2 39.38 46.59 6.77
C LYS A 2 38.36 46.00 7.76
N LYS A 3 37.64 46.82 8.55
CA LYS A 3 36.69 46.34 9.59
C LYS A 3 35.29 46.01 9.06
N ILE A 4 34.91 46.52 7.88
CA ILE A 4 33.58 46.32 7.29
C ILE A 4 33.46 44.96 6.61
N GLY A 5 34.53 44.49 5.95
CA GLY A 5 34.55 43.18 5.29
C GLY A 5 34.40 41.99 6.24
N LEU A 6 34.91 42.13 7.47
CA LEU A 6 34.86 41.06 8.49
C LEU A 6 33.45 40.92 9.10
N LEU A 7 32.71 42.03 9.17
CA LEU A 7 31.30 42.05 9.60
C LEU A 7 30.38 41.46 8.52
N LEU A 8 30.65 41.73 7.24
CA LEU A 8 29.93 41.13 6.11
C LEU A 8 30.20 39.62 5.99
N SER A 9 31.42 39.14 6.21
CA SER A 9 31.70 37.69 6.15
C SER A 9 31.08 36.92 7.33
N ALA A 10 31.00 37.53 8.51
CA ALA A 10 30.31 36.94 9.67
C ALA A 10 28.79 36.86 9.45
N PHE A 11 28.20 37.86 8.79
CA PHE A 11 26.77 37.88 8.46
C PHE A 11 26.40 36.90 7.34
N TYR A 12 27.31 36.64 6.39
CA TYR A 12 27.13 35.61 5.37
C TYR A 12 27.22 34.19 5.95
N CYS A 13 28.09 33.96 6.95
CA CYS A 13 28.19 32.64 7.58
C CYS A 13 26.93 32.30 8.41
N SER A 14 26.33 33.25 9.12
CA SER A 14 25.10 33.00 9.89
C SER A 14 23.89 32.70 9.02
N LEU A 15 23.85 33.19 7.78
CA LEU A 15 22.80 32.84 6.80
C LEU A 15 22.97 31.44 6.20
N LEU A 16 24.22 30.94 6.09
CA LEU A 16 24.48 29.58 5.59
C LEU A 16 24.17 28.48 6.63
N PHE A 17 24.20 28.80 7.92
CA PHE A 17 23.81 27.88 9.01
C PHE A 17 22.34 28.02 9.44
N ALA A 18 21.57 28.91 8.82
CA ALA A 18 20.12 29.02 8.99
C ALA A 18 19.33 28.15 7.99
N GLN A 19 19.94 27.10 7.43
CA GLN A 19 19.17 25.94 6.99
C GLN A 19 18.51 25.35 8.23
N LYS A 20 17.33 25.89 8.52
CA LYS A 20 16.31 25.23 9.31
C LYS A 20 16.36 23.77 8.88
N GLU A 21 16.70 22.86 9.80
CA GLU A 21 16.27 21.48 9.65
C GLU A 21 14.77 21.59 9.38
N GLU A 22 14.37 21.50 8.11
CA GLU A 22 13.07 20.94 7.82
C GLU A 22 13.17 19.51 8.35
N LEU A 23 12.98 19.37 9.67
CA LEU A 23 12.52 18.13 10.25
C LEU A 23 11.41 17.71 9.31
N TYR A 24 11.63 16.61 8.59
CA TYR A 24 10.59 15.88 7.92
C TYR A 24 9.52 15.68 8.99
N ASN A 25 8.51 16.54 9.00
CA ASN A 25 7.47 16.50 10.01
C ASN A 25 6.84 15.13 9.83
N GLU A 26 7.04 14.27 10.82
CA GLU A 26 6.54 12.91 10.78
C GLU A 26 5.04 12.98 10.50
N VAL A 27 4.64 12.46 9.34
CA VAL A 27 3.23 12.45 8.97
C VAL A 27 2.62 11.16 9.42
N TYR A 28 1.47 11.28 10.05
CA TYR A 28 0.74 10.15 10.59
C TYR A 28 -0.61 10.03 9.91
N PHE A 29 -0.96 8.79 9.55
CA PHE A 29 -2.27 8.46 9.01
C PHE A 29 -3.15 7.80 10.08
N PRO A 30 -4.45 8.12 10.14
CA PRO A 30 -5.41 7.34 10.90
C PRO A 30 -5.40 5.87 10.46
N ILE A 31 -5.30 4.99 11.44
CA ILE A 31 -5.32 3.54 11.25
C ILE A 31 -6.32 2.91 12.23
N LYS A 32 -7.00 1.85 11.77
CA LYS A 32 -7.62 0.86 12.65
C LYS A 32 -7.12 -0.52 12.29
N TYR A 33 -6.84 -1.37 13.28
CA TYR A 33 -6.38 -2.73 13.02
C TYR A 33 -6.86 -3.70 14.11
N VAL A 34 -6.83 -4.99 13.78
CA VAL A 34 -7.16 -6.12 14.66
C VAL A 34 -5.97 -7.09 14.61
N LEU A 35 -5.52 -7.56 15.77
CA LEU A 35 -4.44 -8.54 15.88
C LEU A 35 -5.00 -9.96 15.80
N LYS A 36 -4.21 -10.92 15.28
CA LYS A 36 -4.63 -12.32 15.16
C LYS A 36 -5.01 -12.98 16.49
N ASN A 37 -4.42 -12.50 17.59
CA ASN A 37 -4.64 -13.04 18.94
C ASN A 37 -5.58 -12.18 19.80
N SER A 38 -6.26 -11.18 19.24
CA SER A 38 -7.21 -10.34 19.98
C SER A 38 -8.39 -9.93 19.10
N PRO A 39 -9.64 -10.00 19.60
CA PRO A 39 -10.81 -9.50 18.87
C PRO A 39 -10.89 -7.97 18.87
N ASP A 40 -10.07 -7.28 19.66
CA ASP A 40 -10.19 -5.84 19.85
C ASP A 40 -9.78 -5.06 18.60
N THR A 41 -10.57 -4.04 18.27
CA THR A 41 -10.21 -3.07 17.23
C THR A 41 -9.44 -1.92 17.85
N ILE A 42 -8.16 -1.82 17.53
CA ILE A 42 -7.29 -0.73 17.96
C ILE A 42 -7.39 0.40 16.95
N LYS A 43 -7.70 1.63 17.42
CA LYS A 43 -7.76 2.84 16.59
C LYS A 43 -6.65 3.79 17.03
N THR A 44 -5.77 4.18 16.10
CA THR A 44 -4.65 5.06 16.40
C THR A 44 -4.13 5.75 15.14
N LYS A 45 -2.87 6.17 15.15
CA LYS A 45 -2.10 6.80 14.09
C LYS A 45 -0.89 5.94 13.74
N VAL A 46 -0.62 5.77 12.44
CA VAL A 46 0.57 5.09 11.91
C VAL A 46 1.48 6.09 11.21
N LEU A 47 2.79 5.97 11.42
CA LEU A 47 3.79 6.79 10.75
C LEU A 47 3.84 6.47 9.25
N ASN A 48 3.59 7.46 8.40
CA ASN A 48 3.79 7.35 6.97
C ASN A 48 5.29 7.23 6.67
N THR A 49 5.70 6.10 6.09
CA THR A 49 7.10 5.86 5.65
C THR A 49 7.25 6.16 4.15
N GLY A 50 6.37 7.02 3.63
CA GLY A 50 6.35 7.46 2.24
C GLY A 50 7.55 8.33 1.86
N PHE A 51 7.92 8.28 0.59
CA PHE A 51 9.09 8.94 0.03
C PHE A 51 8.81 10.18 -0.78
N TYR A 52 7.72 10.09 -1.55
CA TYR A 52 7.48 11.00 -2.66
C TYR A 52 6.55 12.13 -2.25
N THR A 53 5.55 11.83 -1.44
CA THR A 53 4.69 12.82 -0.82
C THR A 53 4.34 12.37 0.60
N ASN A 54 4.24 13.34 1.51
CA ASN A 54 3.79 13.08 2.87
C ASN A 54 2.26 12.82 2.93
N GLU A 55 1.54 13.07 1.84
CA GLU A 55 0.08 13.01 1.78
C GLU A 55 -0.48 11.64 1.38
N GLU A 56 0.28 10.88 0.60
CA GLU A 56 -0.16 9.60 0.05
C GLU A 56 0.36 8.42 0.85
N PHE A 57 -0.46 7.38 0.92
CA PHE A 57 -0.06 6.10 1.47
C PHE A 57 1.03 5.42 0.63
N SER A 58 2.11 5.01 1.30
CA SER A 58 3.06 4.04 0.76
C SER A 58 2.91 2.68 1.46
N PRO A 59 3.00 1.54 0.72
CA PRO A 59 3.06 0.21 1.31
C PRO A 59 4.16 0.01 2.35
N ALA A 60 5.28 0.74 2.27
CA ALA A 60 6.34 0.64 3.29
C ALA A 60 5.91 1.09 4.69
N THR A 61 4.77 1.76 4.80
CA THR A 61 4.14 2.11 6.08
C THR A 61 3.82 0.87 6.94
N TYR A 62 3.57 -0.29 6.32
CA TYR A 62 3.15 -1.50 7.04
C TYR A 62 4.06 -2.72 6.84
N ILE A 63 4.76 -2.82 5.70
CA ILE A 63 5.47 -4.07 5.36
C ILE A 63 6.55 -4.38 6.41
N LYS A 64 6.60 -5.64 6.86
CA LYS A 64 7.35 -6.15 8.02
C LYS A 64 6.90 -5.58 9.37
N ARG A 65 6.90 -4.25 9.52
CA ARG A 65 6.49 -3.57 10.76
C ARG A 65 5.94 -2.18 10.49
N MET A 66 4.87 -1.84 11.21
CA MET A 66 4.35 -0.48 11.29
C MET A 66 4.79 0.19 12.59
N THR A 67 5.05 1.50 12.53
CA THR A 67 5.26 2.33 13.73
C THR A 67 3.97 3.08 14.02
N ILE A 68 3.36 2.81 15.16
CA ILE A 68 2.10 3.44 15.58
C ILE A 68 2.31 4.26 16.86
N LEU A 69 1.36 5.14 17.16
CA LEU A 69 1.30 5.84 18.44
C LEU A 69 0.42 5.06 19.42
N ASP A 70 0.83 4.97 20.67
CA ASP A 70 -0.04 4.50 21.76
C ASP A 70 -0.94 5.65 22.26
N PRO A 71 -1.86 5.41 23.23
CA PRO A 71 -2.72 6.46 23.77
C PRO A 71 -1.97 7.63 24.43
N SER A 72 -0.73 7.42 24.88
CA SER A 72 0.14 8.46 25.45
C SER A 72 0.92 9.24 24.38
N GLY A 73 0.80 8.84 23.10
CA GLY A 73 1.57 9.42 21.99
C GLY A 73 2.97 8.81 21.84
N LYS A 74 3.31 7.74 22.57
CA LYS A 74 4.60 7.07 22.44
C LYS A 74 4.59 6.12 21.25
N LYS A 75 5.72 6.08 20.53
CA LYS A 75 5.92 5.17 19.40
C LYS A 75 6.03 3.73 19.87
N MET A 76 5.26 2.85 19.25
CA MET A 76 5.37 1.40 19.39
C MET A 76 5.40 0.74 18.00
N LYS A 77 5.92 -0.49 17.95
CA LYS A 77 6.03 -1.27 16.72
C LYS A 77 5.02 -2.40 16.74
N VAL A 78 4.38 -2.64 15.60
CA VAL A 78 3.50 -3.79 15.39
C VAL A 78 3.94 -4.50 14.11
N TYR A 79 4.11 -5.82 14.16
CA TYR A 79 4.53 -6.59 12.99
C TYR A 79 3.36 -6.84 12.05
N GLU A 80 3.63 -6.79 10.75
CA GLU A 80 2.65 -7.07 9.71
C GLU A 80 1.97 -8.44 9.92
N ASN A 81 2.77 -9.45 10.27
CA ASN A 81 2.31 -10.84 10.39
C ASN A 81 1.37 -11.07 11.57
N ASP A 82 1.34 -10.16 12.55
CA ASP A 82 0.46 -10.25 13.72
C ASP A 82 -0.93 -9.64 13.45
N ILE A 83 -1.09 -8.95 12.32
CA ILE A 83 -2.32 -8.23 11.97
C ILE A 83 -3.25 -9.18 11.21
N GLN A 84 -4.49 -9.26 11.66
CA GLN A 84 -5.56 -9.99 10.97
C GLN A 84 -6.29 -9.09 9.96
N TYR A 85 -6.51 -7.84 10.34
CA TYR A 85 -7.22 -6.85 9.53
C TYR A 85 -6.67 -5.46 9.82
N MET A 86 -6.60 -4.62 8.80
CA MET A 86 -6.18 -3.22 8.93
C MET A 86 -6.91 -2.34 7.94
N GLU A 87 -7.17 -1.09 8.33
CA GLU A 87 -7.66 -0.05 7.43
C GLU A 87 -6.88 1.24 7.72
N ILE A 88 -6.33 1.84 6.66
CA ILE A 88 -5.59 3.10 6.71
C ILE A 88 -6.29 4.10 5.81
N THR A 89 -6.39 5.35 6.27
CA THR A 89 -6.89 6.47 5.47
C THR A 89 -5.78 7.50 5.34
N ASP A 90 -5.34 7.79 4.11
CA ASP A 90 -4.31 8.80 3.86
C ASP A 90 -4.86 10.23 3.92
N LEU A 91 -3.99 11.24 3.73
CA LEU A 91 -4.42 12.64 3.77
C LEU A 91 -5.32 13.01 2.57
N LYS A 92 -5.20 12.28 1.46
CA LYS A 92 -6.10 12.37 0.29
C LYS A 92 -7.44 11.64 0.49
N LYS A 93 -7.71 11.15 1.72
CA LYS A 93 -8.95 10.44 2.09
C LYS A 93 -9.14 9.12 1.36
N VAL A 94 -8.10 8.57 0.75
CA VAL A 94 -8.15 7.25 0.14
C VAL A 94 -8.02 6.20 1.23
N LYS A 95 -9.09 5.42 1.40
CA LYS A 95 -9.19 4.34 2.36
C LYS A 95 -8.69 3.04 1.75
N ARG A 96 -7.73 2.40 2.39
CA ARG A 96 -7.19 1.09 2.00
C ARG A 96 -7.47 0.08 3.09
N LYS A 97 -7.99 -1.07 2.69
CA LYS A 97 -8.29 -2.20 3.59
C LYS A 97 -7.30 -3.31 3.32
N PHE A 98 -6.87 -3.96 4.39
CA PHE A 98 -5.95 -5.06 4.37
C PHE A 98 -6.52 -6.21 5.18
N ILE A 99 -6.31 -7.43 4.71
CA ILE A 99 -6.73 -8.66 5.36
C ILE A 99 -5.59 -9.65 5.33
N ASP A 100 -5.49 -10.47 6.36
CA ASP A 100 -4.52 -11.56 6.42
C ASP A 100 -4.76 -12.58 5.30
N GLY A 101 -3.70 -12.93 4.59
CA GLY A 101 -3.73 -13.85 3.46
C GLY A 101 -4.18 -15.26 3.85
N LYS A 102 -3.93 -15.69 5.09
CA LYS A 102 -4.43 -16.98 5.56
C LYS A 102 -5.95 -16.99 5.62
N THR A 103 -6.55 -15.87 6.01
CA THR A 103 -8.01 -15.70 6.05
C THR A 103 -8.60 -15.55 4.64
N ALA A 104 -7.98 -14.74 3.78
CA ALA A 104 -8.54 -14.44 2.45
C ALA A 104 -8.30 -15.55 1.41
N LEU A 105 -7.12 -16.17 1.42
CA LEU A 105 -6.64 -17.07 0.36
C LEU A 105 -6.27 -18.47 0.89
N SER A 106 -6.40 -18.72 2.20
CA SER A 106 -5.85 -19.94 2.85
C SER A 106 -4.32 -20.12 2.68
N LYS A 107 -3.61 -19.06 2.26
CA LYS A 107 -2.16 -19.04 2.03
C LYS A 107 -1.46 -18.13 3.03
N ASP A 108 -0.30 -18.54 3.52
CA ASP A 108 0.51 -17.70 4.42
C ASP A 108 1.38 -16.71 3.62
N VAL A 109 0.75 -15.61 3.18
CA VAL A 109 1.38 -14.56 2.37
C VAL A 109 1.41 -13.20 3.08
N GLY A 110 1.07 -13.17 4.37
CA GLY A 110 0.94 -11.95 5.17
C GLY A 110 -0.26 -11.09 4.79
N LEU A 111 -0.18 -9.76 5.03
CA LEU A 111 -1.28 -8.86 4.73
C LEU A 111 -1.45 -8.62 3.22
N LEU A 112 -2.70 -8.63 2.79
CA LEU A 112 -3.13 -8.37 1.44
C LEU A 112 -4.03 -7.14 1.40
N GLN A 113 -3.73 -6.18 0.52
CA GLN A 113 -4.64 -5.09 0.23
C GLN A 113 -5.86 -5.62 -0.53
N VAL A 114 -7.06 -5.30 -0.08
CA VAL A 114 -8.30 -5.59 -0.80
C VAL A 114 -8.49 -4.54 -1.88
N MET A 115 -8.34 -4.95 -3.14
CA MET A 115 -8.48 -4.08 -4.31
C MET A 115 -9.92 -4.07 -4.84
N PHE A 116 -10.56 -5.24 -4.83
CA PHE A 116 -11.96 -5.42 -5.21
C PHE A 116 -12.55 -6.63 -4.47
N SER A 117 -13.81 -6.54 -4.07
CA SER A 117 -14.56 -7.65 -3.45
C SER A 117 -15.94 -7.70 -4.09
N GLY A 118 -16.10 -8.64 -5.02
CA GLY A 118 -17.35 -8.92 -5.72
C GLY A 118 -17.99 -10.22 -5.26
N LYS A 119 -19.14 -10.55 -5.85
CA LYS A 119 -19.87 -11.82 -5.60
C LYS A 119 -19.22 -13.01 -6.30
N LYS A 120 -18.66 -12.81 -7.49
CA LYS A 120 -18.05 -13.84 -8.34
C LYS A 120 -16.53 -13.87 -8.21
N VAL A 121 -15.90 -12.71 -8.01
CA VAL A 121 -14.46 -12.58 -7.93
C VAL A 121 -14.04 -11.58 -6.87
N SER A 122 -12.97 -11.91 -6.14
CA SER A 122 -12.26 -10.97 -5.29
C SER A 122 -10.83 -10.77 -5.81
N TRP A 123 -10.31 -9.54 -5.69
CA TRP A 123 -8.96 -9.18 -6.07
C TRP A 123 -8.21 -8.59 -4.89
N TYR A 124 -7.05 -9.20 -4.63
CA TYR A 124 -6.14 -8.80 -3.59
C TYR A 124 -4.78 -8.43 -4.18
N LYS A 125 -4.06 -7.52 -3.52
CA LYS A 125 -2.70 -7.14 -3.88
C LYS A 125 -1.77 -7.34 -2.71
N LYS A 126 -0.68 -8.07 -2.92
CA LYS A 126 0.45 -8.12 -2.00
C LYS A 126 1.53 -7.19 -2.51
N SER A 127 1.93 -6.23 -1.68
CA SER A 127 3.13 -5.44 -1.95
C SER A 127 4.28 -6.00 -1.14
N ILE A 128 5.41 -6.21 -1.80
CA ILE A 128 6.67 -6.62 -1.19
C ILE A 128 7.67 -5.54 -1.51
N TYR A 129 8.41 -5.05 -0.52
CA TYR A 129 9.53 -4.15 -0.78
C TYR A 129 10.84 -4.94 -0.84
N SER A 130 11.70 -4.56 -1.77
CA SER A 130 13.10 -4.96 -1.81
C SER A 130 13.99 -3.72 -1.69
N GLY A 131 15.13 -3.86 -1.03
CA GLY A 131 16.10 -2.77 -0.84
C GLY A 131 15.98 -1.98 0.48
N PRO A 132 16.88 -0.99 0.68
CA PRO A 132 16.95 -0.15 1.87
C PRO A 132 15.71 0.73 2.10
N ILE A 133 15.52 1.18 3.34
CA ILE A 133 14.40 2.06 3.75
C ILE A 133 14.30 3.34 2.93
N TYR A 134 15.41 3.80 2.31
CA TYR A 134 15.49 5.03 1.50
C TYR A 134 15.61 4.82 -0.03
N THR A 135 15.55 3.59 -0.52
CA THR A 135 15.66 3.28 -1.96
C THR A 135 14.85 2.06 -2.37
N TYR A 136 13.85 1.68 -1.56
CA TYR A 136 13.12 0.44 -1.82
C TYR A 136 12.32 0.52 -3.11
N LYS A 137 12.20 -0.64 -3.76
CA LYS A 137 11.24 -0.86 -4.85
C LYS A 137 10.14 -1.78 -4.33
N THR A 138 8.89 -1.38 -4.56
CA THR A 138 7.74 -2.24 -4.31
C THR A 138 7.48 -3.09 -5.54
N ASN A 139 7.50 -4.41 -5.36
CA ASN A 139 6.99 -5.37 -6.32
C ASN A 139 5.62 -5.82 -5.84
N ASP A 140 4.66 -5.83 -6.75
CA ASP A 140 3.29 -6.22 -6.46
C ASP A 140 2.99 -7.61 -7.05
N THR A 141 2.19 -8.36 -6.32
CA THR A 141 1.61 -9.63 -6.75
C THR A 141 0.10 -9.54 -6.56
N GLU A 142 -0.64 -9.78 -7.63
CA GLU A 142 -2.08 -9.75 -7.63
C GLU A 142 -2.64 -11.17 -7.47
N TYR A 143 -3.67 -11.30 -6.64
CA TYR A 143 -4.39 -12.56 -6.44
C TYR A 143 -5.85 -12.35 -6.83
N LEU A 144 -6.32 -13.08 -7.84
CA LEU A 144 -7.73 -13.19 -8.18
C LEU A 144 -8.30 -14.48 -7.60
N MET A 145 -9.29 -14.36 -6.73
CA MET A 145 -10.04 -15.48 -6.18
C MET A 145 -11.39 -15.57 -6.87
N PHE A 146 -11.57 -16.57 -7.71
CA PHE A 146 -12.87 -16.85 -8.32
C PHE A 146 -13.68 -17.76 -7.38
N HIS A 147 -14.83 -17.27 -6.91
CA HIS A 147 -15.55 -17.88 -5.79
C HIS A 147 -16.21 -19.22 -6.15
N LYS A 148 -16.64 -19.39 -7.40
CA LYS A 148 -17.29 -20.62 -7.87
C LYS A 148 -16.32 -21.79 -7.92
N GLU A 149 -15.13 -21.56 -8.48
CA GLU A 149 -14.09 -22.58 -8.66
C GLU A 149 -13.22 -22.74 -7.42
N LYS A 150 -13.32 -21.81 -6.44
CA LYS A 150 -12.40 -21.68 -5.30
C LYS A 150 -10.93 -21.64 -5.73
N ASN A 151 -10.68 -21.17 -6.95
CA ASN A 151 -9.36 -21.12 -7.56
C ASN A 151 -8.74 -19.73 -7.33
N ILE A 152 -7.45 -19.73 -6.98
CA ILE A 152 -6.66 -18.51 -6.81
C ILE A 152 -5.71 -18.42 -8.00
N THR A 153 -5.87 -17.38 -8.80
CA THR A 153 -4.96 -17.03 -9.89
C THR A 153 -4.00 -15.96 -9.39
N GLU A 154 -2.72 -16.30 -9.37
CA GLU A 154 -1.64 -15.35 -9.08
C GLU A 154 -1.20 -14.68 -10.38
N LEU A 155 -1.05 -13.36 -10.34
CA LEU A 155 -0.71 -12.53 -11.48
C LEU A 155 0.36 -11.52 -11.08
N HIS A 156 1.10 -11.07 -12.09
CA HIS A 156 1.93 -9.88 -12.02
C HIS A 156 1.50 -8.96 -13.15
N LEU A 157 0.69 -7.95 -12.85
CA LEU A 157 -0.01 -7.15 -13.85
C LEU A 157 0.93 -6.52 -14.90
N LYS A 158 2.15 -6.19 -14.48
CA LYS A 158 3.20 -5.58 -15.32
C LYS A 158 4.05 -6.60 -16.11
N MET A 159 3.84 -7.90 -15.93
CA MET A 159 4.62 -8.93 -16.62
C MET A 159 3.94 -9.41 -17.91
N PRO A 160 4.74 -9.74 -18.95
CA PRO A 160 4.23 -10.43 -20.14
C PRO A 160 3.52 -11.73 -19.76
N GLY A 161 2.40 -12.03 -20.42
CA GLY A 161 1.63 -13.27 -20.21
C GLY A 161 0.40 -13.12 -19.31
N THR A 162 0.31 -12.05 -18.48
CA THR A 162 -0.89 -11.80 -17.65
C THR A 162 -2.18 -11.74 -18.47
N VAL A 163 -2.15 -11.08 -19.63
CA VAL A 163 -3.31 -11.01 -20.54
C VAL A 163 -3.74 -12.39 -21.02
N ALA A 164 -2.81 -13.29 -21.34
CA ALA A 164 -3.13 -14.64 -21.78
C ALA A 164 -3.82 -15.45 -20.67
N ILE A 165 -3.28 -15.40 -19.45
CA ILE A 165 -3.88 -16.04 -18.27
C ILE A 165 -5.30 -15.53 -18.03
N LEU A 166 -5.51 -14.21 -18.13
CA LEU A 166 -6.83 -13.62 -17.96
C LEU A 166 -7.79 -14.03 -19.09
N LYS A 167 -7.33 -14.12 -20.34
CA LYS A 167 -8.16 -14.59 -21.47
C LYS A 167 -8.64 -16.03 -21.26
N GLU A 168 -7.81 -16.91 -20.69
CA GLU A 168 -8.22 -18.27 -20.32
C GLU A 168 -9.32 -18.25 -19.25
N LYS A 169 -9.20 -17.39 -18.23
CA LYS A 169 -10.22 -17.28 -17.16
C LYS A 169 -11.54 -16.69 -17.66
N PHE A 170 -11.49 -15.78 -18.63
CA PHE A 170 -12.67 -15.09 -19.16
C PHE A 170 -13.14 -15.62 -20.52
N TYR A 171 -12.72 -16.82 -20.94
CA TYR A 171 -12.97 -17.34 -22.29
C TYR A 171 -14.46 -17.35 -22.69
N GLY A 172 -15.36 -17.54 -21.72
CA GLY A 172 -16.81 -17.55 -21.92
C GLY A 172 -17.47 -16.17 -22.02
N TYR A 173 -16.71 -15.08 -22.01
CA TYR A 173 -17.22 -13.71 -21.94
C TYR A 173 -16.60 -12.82 -23.04
N PRO A 174 -17.12 -12.84 -24.28
CA PRO A 174 -16.51 -12.15 -25.42
C PRO A 174 -16.30 -10.65 -25.22
N ASP A 175 -17.23 -9.98 -24.55
CA ASP A 175 -17.13 -8.56 -24.26
C ASP A 175 -16.01 -8.24 -23.27
N ILE A 176 -15.75 -9.14 -22.31
CA ILE A 176 -14.62 -9.02 -21.37
C ILE A 176 -13.30 -9.27 -22.11
N LEU A 177 -13.26 -10.26 -23.00
CA LEU A 177 -12.06 -10.58 -23.78
C LEU A 177 -11.56 -9.36 -24.58
N SER A 178 -12.47 -8.59 -25.18
CA SER A 178 -12.09 -7.36 -25.91
C SER A 178 -11.45 -6.28 -25.02
N LEU A 179 -11.80 -6.22 -23.74
CA LEU A 179 -11.23 -5.24 -22.81
C LEU A 179 -9.82 -5.64 -22.35
N LEU A 180 -9.51 -6.93 -22.30
CA LEU A 180 -8.21 -7.43 -21.87
C LEU A 180 -7.06 -7.01 -22.81
N ASP A 181 -7.36 -6.77 -24.09
CA ASP A 181 -6.35 -6.28 -25.06
C ASP A 181 -5.90 -4.84 -24.76
N THR A 182 -6.68 -4.10 -23.98
CA THR A 182 -6.39 -2.72 -23.56
C THR A 182 -5.93 -2.63 -22.10
N LEU A 183 -5.71 -3.77 -21.44
CA LEU A 183 -5.29 -3.83 -20.04
C LEU A 183 -3.88 -3.26 -19.87
N PHE A 184 -3.77 -2.14 -19.17
CA PHE A 184 -2.48 -1.51 -18.88
C PHE A 184 -2.28 -1.21 -17.39
N GLU A 185 -3.31 -0.70 -16.71
CA GLU A 185 -3.22 -0.30 -15.31
C GLU A 185 -4.21 -1.06 -14.40
N GLU A 186 -3.97 -0.96 -13.09
CA GLU A 186 -4.85 -1.49 -12.04
C GLU A 186 -6.31 -1.05 -12.22
N LYS A 187 -6.54 0.19 -12.69
CA LYS A 187 -7.88 0.74 -12.93
C LYS A 187 -8.62 -0.01 -14.05
N ASP A 188 -7.89 -0.55 -15.03
CA ASP A 188 -8.48 -1.25 -16.16
C ASP A 188 -8.88 -2.67 -15.72
N LEU A 189 -8.02 -3.34 -14.94
CA LEU A 189 -8.38 -4.61 -14.29
C LEU A 189 -9.61 -4.45 -13.40
N LEU A 190 -9.67 -3.38 -12.59
CA LEU A 190 -10.83 -3.11 -11.73
C LEU A 190 -12.13 -3.03 -12.55
N LYS A 191 -12.14 -2.31 -13.67
CA LYS A 191 -13.31 -2.19 -14.56
C LYS A 191 -13.72 -3.55 -15.13
N ILE A 192 -12.76 -4.35 -15.57
CA ILE A 192 -12.97 -5.69 -16.12
C ILE A 192 -13.62 -6.60 -15.07
N LEU A 193 -13.07 -6.62 -13.85
CA LEU A 193 -13.61 -7.42 -12.75
C LEU A 193 -15.01 -6.96 -12.32
N GLN A 194 -15.26 -5.65 -12.30
CA GLN A 194 -16.59 -5.10 -12.02
C GLN A 194 -17.61 -5.49 -13.09
N LEU A 195 -17.23 -5.51 -14.37
CA LEU A 195 -18.10 -5.96 -15.45
C LEU A 195 -18.42 -7.45 -15.32
N TYR A 196 -17.40 -8.27 -15.05
CA TYR A 196 -17.58 -9.71 -14.80
C TYR A 196 -18.55 -9.99 -13.64
N ASP A 197 -18.39 -9.27 -12.54
CA ASP A 197 -19.17 -9.47 -11.32
C ASP A 197 -20.67 -9.17 -11.48
N ARG A 198 -21.02 -8.29 -12.43
CA ARG A 198 -22.40 -7.88 -12.72
C ARG A 198 -23.15 -8.82 -13.65
N LYS A 199 -22.43 -9.63 -14.42
CA LYS A 199 -23.04 -10.70 -15.24
C LYS A 199 -23.50 -11.84 -14.34
#